data_AF-A0A410PLA1-F1
#
_entry.id   AF-A0A410PLA1-F1
#
_cell.length_a   1.000
_cell.length_b   1.000
_cell.length_c   1.000
_cell.angle_alpha   90.00
_cell.angle_beta   90.00
_cell.angle_gamma   90.00
#
_symmetry.space_group_name_H-M   'P 1'
#
loop_
_entity.id
_entity.type
_entity.pdbx_description
1 polymer ?
#
loop_
_entity_poly.entity_id
_entity_poly.type
_entity_poly.pdbx_seq_one_letter_code
_entity_poly.pdbx_strand_id
1 'polypeptide(L)'
;MKENGALTLVSYKEALEKAKKNNLQRSLIMYSFVVVVAVVSIVNLFNIMSMNLLLRKKEIGMLRAIGFGNDEIKKMIRTEGIFYGIVSGFWGTVLGTVISFAIFILARKSLTQGMAWNFSAITIIILFLVTIVVCLLSSMNASRRIFSSSIVDSIRCNE
;
A
#
# COMPACT_ATOMS: atom_id res chain seq x y z
N MET A 1 47.02 -31.43 -16.62
CA MET A 1 45.56 -31.56 -16.84
C MET A 1 44.66 -30.87 -15.79
N LYS A 2 45.17 -30.36 -14.64
CA LYS A 2 44.33 -29.68 -13.61
C LYS A 2 44.04 -28.18 -13.86
N GLU A 3 44.73 -27.51 -14.79
CA GLU A 3 44.59 -26.06 -15.01
C GLU A 3 43.35 -25.64 -15.82
N ASN A 4 42.85 -26.47 -16.74
CA ASN A 4 41.67 -26.13 -17.57
C ASN A 4 40.35 -26.10 -16.77
N GLY A 5 40.28 -26.80 -15.63
CA GLY A 5 39.12 -26.74 -14.73
C GLY A 5 39.06 -25.42 -13.95
N ALA A 6 40.19 -24.82 -13.62
CA ALA A 6 40.23 -23.55 -12.90
C ALA A 6 39.80 -22.37 -13.79
N LEU A 7 40.25 -22.35 -15.06
CA LEU A 7 39.88 -21.32 -16.05
C LEU A 7 38.38 -21.33 -16.41
N THR A 8 37.78 -22.52 -16.50
CA THR A 8 36.33 -22.66 -16.76
C THR A 8 35.48 -22.28 -15.55
N LEU A 9 35.93 -22.57 -14.33
CA LEU A 9 35.24 -22.17 -13.10
C LEU A 9 35.30 -20.65 -12.85
N VAL A 10 36.42 -19.99 -13.15
CA VAL A 10 36.53 -18.51 -13.06
C VAL A 10 35.61 -17.86 -14.09
N SER A 11 35.63 -18.32 -15.34
CA SER A 11 34.75 -17.82 -16.41
C SER A 11 33.25 -18.02 -16.10
N TYR A 12 32.86 -19.17 -15.54
CA TYR A 12 31.48 -19.44 -15.13
C TYR A 12 31.03 -18.57 -13.94
N LYS A 13 31.92 -18.35 -12.96
CA LYS A 13 31.65 -17.43 -11.83
C LYS A 13 31.47 -15.99 -12.31
N GLU A 14 32.30 -15.53 -13.26
CA GLU A 14 32.18 -14.19 -13.84
C GLU A 14 30.89 -14.02 -14.66
N ALA A 15 30.47 -15.04 -15.41
CA ALA A 15 29.19 -15.02 -16.14
C ALA A 15 27.98 -14.97 -15.19
N LEU A 16 28.02 -15.71 -14.07
CA LEU A 16 26.98 -15.67 -13.03
C LEU A 16 26.96 -14.33 -12.28
N GLU A 17 28.12 -13.76 -11.96
CA GLU A 17 28.26 -12.42 -11.37
C GLU A 17 27.65 -11.35 -12.29
N LYS A 18 27.93 -11.42 -13.60
CA LYS A 18 27.40 -10.47 -14.59
C LYS A 18 25.88 -10.62 -14.77
N ALA A 19 25.37 -11.85 -14.81
CA ALA A 19 23.93 -12.12 -14.86
C ALA A 19 23.21 -11.69 -13.57
N LYS A 20 23.82 -11.92 -12.40
CA LYS A 20 23.30 -11.44 -11.10
C LYS A 20 23.29 -9.92 -11.04
N LYS A 21 24.35 -9.23 -11.47
CA LYS A 21 24.40 -7.75 -11.49
C LYS A 21 23.32 -7.16 -12.39
N ASN A 22 23.11 -7.70 -13.58
CA ASN A 22 22.06 -7.22 -14.49
C ASN A 22 20.64 -7.45 -13.95
N ASN A 23 20.38 -8.64 -13.37
CA ASN A 23 19.08 -8.95 -12.78
C ASN A 23 18.82 -8.15 -11.50
N LEU A 24 19.85 -7.97 -10.66
CA LEU A 24 19.78 -7.14 -9.45
C LEU A 24 19.47 -5.70 -9.83
N GLN A 25 20.19 -5.13 -10.80
CA GLN A 25 19.95 -3.76 -11.28
C GLN A 25 18.51 -3.60 -11.81
N ARG A 26 18.01 -4.57 -12.60
CA ARG A 26 16.62 -4.55 -13.07
C ARG A 26 15.62 -4.62 -11.92
N SER A 27 15.82 -5.52 -10.95
CA SER A 27 14.93 -5.65 -9.79
C SER A 27 14.92 -4.41 -8.90
N LEU A 28 16.08 -3.78 -8.68
CA LEU A 28 16.21 -2.58 -7.86
C LEU A 28 15.42 -1.42 -8.44
N ILE A 29 15.51 -1.22 -9.77
CA ILE A 29 14.74 -0.18 -10.44
C ILE A 29 13.24 -0.42 -10.28
N MET A 30 12.78 -1.65 -10.49
CA MET A 30 11.35 -2.01 -10.32
C MET A 30 10.87 -1.80 -8.88
N TYR A 31 11.62 -2.27 -7.88
CA TYR A 31 11.25 -2.09 -6.47
C TYR A 31 11.29 -0.61 -6.06
N SER A 32 12.23 0.18 -6.58
CA SER A 32 12.28 1.62 -6.29
C SER A 32 10.99 2.33 -6.76
N PHE A 33 10.49 1.98 -7.94
CA PHE A 33 9.24 2.53 -8.46
C PHE A 33 8.03 2.12 -7.59
N VAL A 34 7.97 0.85 -7.19
CA VAL A 34 6.93 0.34 -6.27
C VAL A 34 6.93 1.12 -4.96
N VAL A 35 8.10 1.40 -4.38
CA VAL A 35 8.23 2.17 -3.13
C VAL A 35 7.72 3.59 -3.32
N VAL A 36 8.09 4.28 -4.40
CA VAL A 36 7.63 5.65 -4.68
C VAL A 36 6.11 5.69 -4.82
N VAL A 37 5.53 4.77 -5.60
CA VAL A 37 4.07 4.69 -5.78
C VAL A 37 3.39 4.39 -4.44
N ALA A 38 3.91 3.45 -3.66
CA ALA A 38 3.35 3.12 -2.34
C ALA A 38 3.33 4.34 -1.41
N VAL A 39 4.41 5.13 -1.38
CA VAL A 39 4.48 6.35 -0.57
C VAL A 39 3.44 7.37 -1.03
N VAL A 40 3.34 7.63 -2.34
CA VAL A 40 2.34 8.56 -2.89
C VAL A 40 0.92 8.11 -2.58
N SER A 41 0.63 6.81 -2.70
CA SER A 41 -0.67 6.23 -2.35
C SER A 41 -1.02 6.43 -0.87
N ILE A 42 -0.06 6.23 0.04
CA ILE A 42 -0.25 6.43 1.47
C ILE A 42 -0.56 7.91 1.78
N VAL A 43 0.18 8.84 1.17
CA VAL A 43 -0.05 10.29 1.32
C VAL A 43 -1.44 10.67 0.80
N ASN A 44 -1.83 10.14 -0.36
CA ASN A 44 -3.16 10.38 -0.92
C ASN A 44 -4.27 9.87 0.01
N LEU A 45 -4.07 8.68 0.60
CA LEU A 45 -5.03 8.13 1.56
C LEU A 45 -5.22 9.03 2.78
N PHE A 46 -4.14 9.61 3.32
CA PHE A 46 -4.25 10.58 4.41
C PHE A 46 -5.05 11.83 4.01
N ASN A 47 -4.85 12.32 2.78
CA ASN A 47 -5.57 13.48 2.26
C ASN A 47 -7.07 13.20 2.12
N ILE A 48 -7.43 12.05 1.55
CA ILE A 48 -8.82 11.61 1.38
C ILE A 48 -9.51 11.44 2.74
N MET A 49 -8.86 10.79 3.70
CA MET A 49 -9.45 10.61 5.05
C MET A 49 -9.65 11.94 5.75
N SER A 50 -8.68 12.85 5.66
CA SER A 50 -8.80 14.20 6.21
C SER A 50 -9.96 14.96 5.58
N MET A 51 -10.10 14.90 4.25
CA MET A 51 -11.19 15.54 3.51
C MET A 51 -12.57 15.00 3.92
N ASN A 52 -12.74 13.69 3.98
CA ASN A 52 -14.02 13.07 4.37
C ASN A 52 -14.48 13.52 5.75
N LEU A 53 -13.56 13.58 6.71
CA LEU A 53 -13.91 14.02 8.06
C LEU A 53 -14.22 15.54 8.12
N LEU A 54 -13.57 16.36 7.30
CA LEU A 54 -13.90 17.79 7.18
C LEU A 54 -15.32 18.00 6.64
N LEU A 55 -15.71 17.24 5.61
CA LEU A 55 -17.08 17.29 5.06
C LEU A 55 -18.13 16.92 6.10
N ARG A 56 -17.81 15.98 6.99
CA ARG A 56 -18.70 15.49 8.06
C ARG A 56 -18.55 16.26 9.37
N LYS A 57 -17.79 17.36 9.41
CA LYS A 57 -17.54 18.14 10.63
C LYS A 57 -18.83 18.66 11.26
N LYS A 58 -19.83 19.05 10.44
CA LYS A 58 -21.16 19.46 10.92
C LYS A 58 -21.92 18.33 11.62
N GLU A 59 -21.89 17.12 11.05
CA GLU A 59 -22.50 15.91 11.66
C GLU A 59 -21.86 15.60 13.01
N ILE A 60 -20.52 15.65 13.09
CA ILE A 60 -19.78 15.42 14.33
C ILE A 60 -20.09 16.49 15.40
N GLY A 61 -20.34 17.74 14.97
CA GLY A 61 -20.77 18.82 15.86
C GLY A 61 -22.15 18.56 16.45
N MET A 62 -23.10 18.08 15.64
CA MET A 62 -24.44 17.71 16.11
C MET A 62 -24.41 16.51 17.06
N LEU A 63 -23.61 15.48 16.77
CA LEU A 63 -23.44 14.33 17.67
C LEU A 63 -22.93 14.75 19.06
N ARG A 64 -21.98 15.70 19.10
CA ARG A 64 -21.50 16.27 20.38
C ARG A 64 -22.58 17.06 21.11
N ALA A 65 -23.46 17.77 20.41
CA ALA A 65 -24.57 18.51 21.03
C ALA A 65 -25.61 17.57 21.70
N ILE A 66 -25.77 16.35 21.18
CA ILE A 66 -26.66 15.33 21.75
C ILE A 66 -25.98 14.59 22.92
N GLY A 67 -24.67 14.81 23.15
CA GLY A 67 -23.93 14.30 24.31
C GLY A 67 -22.89 13.22 24.00
N PHE A 68 -22.59 12.94 22.72
CA PHE A 68 -21.53 11.98 22.40
C PHE A 68 -20.15 12.47 22.84
N GLY A 69 -19.40 11.60 23.51
CA GLY A 69 -18.03 11.86 23.94
C GLY A 69 -17.02 11.85 22.79
N ASN A 70 -15.87 12.50 22.98
CA ASN A 70 -14.79 12.51 21.99
C ASN A 70 -14.27 11.09 21.68
N ASP A 71 -14.29 10.19 22.67
CA ASP A 71 -13.81 8.82 22.48
C ASP A 71 -14.80 7.94 21.72
N GLU A 72 -16.11 8.21 21.84
CA GLU A 72 -17.15 7.54 21.05
C GLU A 72 -17.03 7.92 19.57
N ILE A 73 -16.78 9.20 19.29
CA ILE A 73 -16.54 9.70 17.93
C ILE A 73 -15.26 9.09 17.34
N LYS A 74 -14.16 9.03 18.12
CA LYS A 74 -12.92 8.36 17.67
C LYS A 74 -13.16 6.87 17.38
N LYS A 75 -13.99 6.20 18.18
CA LYS A 75 -14.34 4.78 17.97
C LYS A 75 -15.14 4.61 16.69
N MET A 76 -16.11 5.48 16.41
CA MET A 76 -16.85 5.50 15.14
C MET A 76 -15.92 5.63 13.94
N ILE A 77 -15.03 6.63 13.96
CA ILE A 77 -14.07 6.89 12.87
C ILE A 77 -13.11 5.70 12.66
N ARG A 78 -12.71 5.03 13.74
CA ARG A 78 -11.86 3.83 13.66
C ARG A 78 -12.60 2.67 13.00
N THR A 79 -13.86 2.43 13.37
CA THR A 79 -14.69 1.39 12.76
C THR A 79 -14.90 1.67 11.28
N GLU A 80 -15.17 2.90 10.89
CA GLU A 80 -15.25 3.32 9.48
C GLU A 80 -13.93 3.03 8.74
N GLY A 81 -12.79 3.35 9.35
CA GLY A 81 -11.47 3.01 8.80
C GLY A 81 -11.24 1.50 8.59
N ILE A 82 -11.74 0.64 9.48
CA ILE A 82 -11.69 -0.82 9.32
C ILE A 82 -12.52 -1.25 8.11
N PHE A 83 -13.74 -0.74 7.97
CA PHE A 83 -14.59 -1.04 6.82
C PHE A 83 -13.92 -0.62 5.50
N TYR A 84 -13.32 0.57 5.45
CA TYR A 84 -12.54 1.00 4.29
C TYR A 84 -11.35 0.08 4.02
N GLY A 85 -10.61 -0.35 5.05
CA GLY A 85 -9.50 -1.29 4.92
C GLY A 85 -9.92 -2.64 4.35
N ILE A 86 -11.05 -3.19 4.80
CA ILE A 86 -11.58 -4.48 4.32
C ILE A 86 -12.04 -4.36 2.87
N VAL A 87 -12.84 -3.34 2.55
CA VAL A 87 -13.39 -3.14 1.20
C VAL A 87 -12.27 -2.86 0.20
N SER A 88 -11.33 -1.98 0.54
CA SER A 88 -10.18 -1.67 -0.32
C SER A 88 -9.23 -2.86 -0.46
N GLY A 89 -8.95 -3.60 0.62
CA GLY A 89 -8.15 -4.81 0.57
C GLY A 89 -8.78 -5.89 -0.31
N PHE A 90 -10.12 -6.03 -0.26
CA PHE A 90 -10.85 -7.00 -1.07
C PHE A 90 -10.72 -6.63 -2.56
N TRP A 91 -11.08 -5.40 -2.92
CA TRP A 91 -10.99 -4.93 -4.29
C TRP A 91 -9.55 -4.88 -4.81
N GLY A 92 -8.60 -4.46 -4.00
CA GLY A 92 -7.18 -4.41 -4.35
C GLY A 92 -6.62 -5.81 -4.62
N THR A 93 -7.00 -6.81 -3.81
CA THR A 93 -6.59 -8.20 -4.01
C THR A 93 -7.21 -8.80 -5.26
N VAL A 94 -8.51 -8.60 -5.47
CA VAL A 94 -9.24 -9.10 -6.64
C VAL A 94 -8.67 -8.49 -7.92
N LEU A 95 -8.61 -7.16 -7.99
CA LEU A 95 -8.10 -6.46 -9.18
C LEU A 95 -6.61 -6.76 -9.41
N GLY A 96 -5.79 -6.75 -8.36
CA GLY A 96 -4.36 -7.08 -8.47
C GLY A 96 -4.13 -8.48 -9.00
N THR A 97 -4.90 -9.47 -8.55
CA THR A 97 -4.81 -10.85 -9.04
C THR A 97 -5.24 -10.97 -10.50
N VAL A 98 -6.35 -10.32 -10.88
CA VAL A 98 -6.85 -10.33 -12.26
C VAL A 98 -5.86 -9.68 -13.22
N ILE A 99 -5.29 -8.53 -12.83
CA ILE A 99 -4.27 -7.83 -13.64
C ILE A 99 -3.00 -8.69 -13.74
N SER A 100 -2.54 -9.28 -12.63
CA SER A 100 -1.39 -10.18 -12.64
C SER A 100 -1.60 -11.37 -13.57
N PHE A 101 -2.81 -11.93 -13.59
CA PHE A 101 -3.15 -13.03 -14.50
C PHE A 101 -3.12 -12.61 -15.95
N ALA A 102 -3.73 -11.46 -16.26
CA ALA A 102 -3.77 -10.92 -17.60
C ALA A 102 -2.35 -10.68 -18.14
N ILE A 103 -1.47 -10.09 -17.33
CA ILE A 103 -0.06 -9.89 -17.67
C ILE A 103 0.63 -11.23 -17.90
N PHE A 104 0.36 -12.25 -17.07
CA PHE A 104 0.94 -13.59 -17.25
C PHE A 104 0.53 -14.23 -18.58
N ILE A 105 -0.75 -14.14 -18.96
CA ILE A 105 -1.25 -14.67 -20.25
C ILE A 105 -0.56 -13.96 -21.43
N LEU A 106 -0.41 -12.64 -21.36
CA LEU A 106 0.25 -11.86 -22.41
C LEU A 106 1.74 -12.19 -22.49
N ALA A 107 2.41 -12.28 -21.34
CA ALA A 107 3.83 -12.58 -21.23
C ALA A 107 4.17 -14.01 -21.70
N ARG A 108 3.26 -14.98 -21.53
CA ARG A 108 3.42 -16.35 -22.02
C ARG A 108 3.63 -16.41 -23.54
N LYS A 109 3.10 -15.44 -24.30
CA LYS A 109 3.31 -15.39 -25.76
C LYS A 109 4.75 -14.99 -26.15
N SER A 110 5.49 -14.34 -25.26
CA SER A 110 6.82 -13.79 -25.54
C SER A 110 7.96 -14.46 -24.77
N LEU A 111 7.67 -15.13 -23.65
CA LEU A 111 8.67 -15.79 -22.80
C LEU A 111 8.54 -17.31 -22.91
N THR A 112 9.69 -17.98 -23.01
CA THR A 112 9.91 -19.42 -23.16
C THR A 112 8.93 -20.29 -22.34
N GLN A 113 8.47 -21.37 -22.96
CA GLN A 113 7.58 -22.37 -22.35
C GLN A 113 8.19 -22.91 -21.05
N GLY A 114 7.53 -22.69 -19.91
CA GLY A 114 7.95 -23.25 -18.62
C GLY A 114 7.73 -22.36 -17.40
N MET A 115 7.38 -21.08 -17.57
CA MET A 115 7.07 -20.22 -16.41
C MET A 115 5.68 -20.54 -15.87
N ALA A 116 5.62 -21.18 -14.70
CA ALA A 116 4.38 -21.44 -13.98
C ALA A 116 3.96 -20.21 -13.17
N TRP A 117 2.67 -19.89 -13.18
CA TRP A 117 2.14 -18.84 -12.32
C TRP A 117 2.13 -19.31 -10.87
N ASN A 118 3.00 -18.72 -10.06
CA ASN A 118 3.07 -19.00 -8.63
C ASN A 118 2.13 -18.06 -7.86
N PHE A 119 1.02 -18.60 -7.36
CA PHE A 119 0.07 -17.89 -6.52
C PHE A 119 0.33 -18.20 -5.04
N SER A 120 1.05 -17.31 -4.36
CA SER A 120 1.31 -17.45 -2.92
C SER A 120 0.16 -16.82 -2.12
N ALA A 121 -0.73 -17.66 -1.59
CA ALA A 121 -1.83 -17.22 -0.72
C ALA A 121 -1.32 -16.48 0.52
N ILE A 122 -0.16 -16.89 1.05
CA ILE A 122 0.47 -16.28 2.23
C ILE A 122 0.82 -14.81 1.96
N THR A 123 1.38 -14.52 0.79
CA THR A 123 1.75 -13.14 0.41
C THR A 123 0.53 -12.22 0.32
N ILE A 124 -0.57 -12.74 -0.21
CA ILE A 124 -1.83 -11.98 -0.32
C ILE A 124 -2.40 -11.67 1.05
N ILE A 125 -2.43 -12.66 1.96
CA ILE A 125 -2.92 -12.46 3.32
C ILE A 125 -2.06 -11.39 4.03
N ILE A 126 -0.74 -11.45 3.90
CA ILE A 126 0.16 -10.45 4.49
C ILE A 126 -0.13 -9.05 3.92
N LEU A 127 -0.25 -8.89 2.60
CA LEU A 127 -0.54 -7.59 1.98
C LEU A 127 -1.94 -7.06 2.32
N PHE A 128 -2.92 -7.94 2.44
CA PHE A 128 -4.27 -7.59 2.88
C PHE A 128 -4.25 -7.06 4.31
N LEU A 129 -3.53 -7.72 5.23
CA LEU A 129 -3.34 -7.25 6.60
C LEU A 129 -2.60 -5.91 6.64
N VAL A 130 -1.54 -5.74 5.84
CA VAL A 130 -0.81 -4.47 5.72
C VAL A 130 -1.75 -3.34 5.27
N THR A 131 -2.64 -3.61 4.31
CA THR A 131 -3.60 -2.61 3.80
C THR A 131 -4.57 -2.15 4.89
N ILE A 132 -5.08 -3.09 5.71
CA ILE A 132 -5.93 -2.76 6.86
C ILE A 132 -5.17 -1.92 7.87
N VAL A 133 -3.92 -2.29 8.20
CA VAL A 133 -3.08 -1.53 9.13
C VAL A 133 -2.83 -0.10 8.62
N VAL A 134 -2.52 0.07 7.34
CA VAL A 134 -2.32 1.39 6.73
C VAL A 134 -3.59 2.24 6.78
N CYS A 135 -4.76 1.66 6.49
CA CYS A 135 -6.04 2.38 6.61
C CYS A 135 -6.35 2.78 8.06
N LEU A 136 -6.08 1.91 9.02
CA LEU A 136 -6.24 2.19 10.45
C LEU A 136 -5.34 3.34 10.90
N LEU A 137 -4.05 3.31 10.54
CA LEU A 137 -3.11 4.37 10.85
C LEU A 137 -3.54 5.70 10.21
N SER A 138 -4.05 5.66 8.97
CA SER A 138 -4.61 6.82 8.29
C SER A 138 -5.80 7.43 9.01
N SER A 139 -6.79 6.60 9.37
CA SER A 139 -7.97 7.00 10.12
C SER A 139 -7.61 7.59 11.51
N MET A 140 -6.68 6.96 12.23
CA MET A 140 -6.23 7.44 13.54
C MET A 140 -5.53 8.80 13.45
N ASN A 141 -4.65 8.99 12.46
CA ASN A 141 -3.96 10.27 12.26
C ASN A 141 -4.92 11.38 11.83
N ALA A 142 -5.85 11.09 10.91
CA ALA A 142 -6.86 12.04 10.47
C ALA A 142 -7.76 12.49 11.62
N SER A 143 -8.18 11.54 12.48
CA SER A 143 -8.96 11.83 13.69
C SER A 143 -8.20 12.77 14.62
N ARG A 144 -6.93 12.49 14.93
CA ARG A 144 -6.09 13.36 15.78
C ARG A 144 -6.01 14.78 15.24
N ARG A 145 -5.81 14.94 13.93
CA ARG A 145 -5.67 16.25 13.28
C ARG A 145 -6.90 17.14 13.50
N ILE A 146 -8.11 16.58 13.43
CA ILE A 146 -9.35 17.35 13.62
C ILE A 146 -9.58 17.77 15.07
N PHE A 147 -9.14 16.96 16.03
CA PHE A 147 -9.23 17.34 17.45
C PHE A 147 -8.09 18.29 17.87
N SER A 148 -6.96 18.32 17.15
CA SER A 148 -5.87 19.27 17.40
C SER A 148 -6.00 20.59 16.66
N SER A 149 -6.68 20.62 15.51
CA SER A 149 -7.03 21.85 14.80
C SER A 149 -8.13 22.57 15.56
N SER A 150 -7.71 23.41 16.50
CA SER A 150 -8.57 24.11 17.43
C SER A 150 -9.70 24.89 16.73
N ILE A 151 -10.82 24.95 17.42
CA ILE A 151 -12.00 25.77 17.15
C ILE A 151 -11.66 27.26 16.88
N VAL A 152 -10.47 27.71 17.29
CA VAL A 152 -10.00 29.10 17.16
C VAL A 152 -9.82 29.53 15.69
N ASP A 153 -9.40 28.63 14.78
CA ASP A 153 -9.24 28.98 13.36
C ASP A 153 -10.59 29.05 12.61
N SER A 154 -11.61 28.31 13.05
CA SER A 154 -12.95 28.41 12.47
C SER A 154 -13.67 29.71 12.79
N ILE A 155 -13.21 30.46 13.80
CA ILE A 155 -13.72 31.80 14.13
C ILE A 155 -12.95 32.87 13.34
N ARG A 156 -11.65 32.65 13.10
CA ARG A 156 -10.77 33.59 12.38
C ARG A 156 -11.00 33.66 10.86
N CYS A 157 -11.61 32.64 10.27
CA CYS A 157 -11.94 32.61 8.83
C CYS A 157 -13.30 33.23 8.50
N ASN A 158 -13.98 33.87 9.46
CA ASN A 158 -15.25 34.55 9.24
C ASN A 158 -15.14 36.09 9.36
N GLU A 159 -13.91 36.61 9.32
CA GLU A 159 -13.58 38.00 8.94
C GLU A 159 -12.82 38.00 7.61
#